data_AF-A0AA35XTY4-F1
#
_entry.id   AF-A0AA35XTY4-F1
#
_cell.length_a   1.000
_cell.length_b   1.000
_cell.length_c   1.000
_cell.angle_alpha   90.00
_cell.angle_beta   90.00
_cell.angle_gamma   90.00
#
_symmetry.space_group_name_H-M   'P 1'
#
loop_
_entity.id
_entity.type
_entity.pdbx_description
1 polymer ?
#
loop_
_entity_poly.entity_id
_entity_poly.type
_entity_poly.pdbx_seq_one_letter_code
_entity_poly.pdbx_strand_id
1 'polypeptide(L)'
;MKKCETCDPSGIGENRVVIGKNHGQIPYATRILGVFLIYLPILTLPFVMISAYVSYFHLKLMGAENIKTLKDFLPDRASFRYKLSNQIVMRPGYRLSPTQSRLFWVLNCTWYCPFSVGLFEWHAYLVKLVENWWCPFFHGRKEGHYQEGAIDRSFWHIFPEDVVKLDPEDRDNPIWNEDVKGVPEH
;
A
#
# COMPACT_ATOMS: atom_id res chain seq x y z
N MET A 1 20.17 19.10 25.07
CA MET A 1 19.00 19.19 24.19
C MET A 1 19.51 19.17 22.75
N LYS A 2 19.38 18.03 22.04
CA LYS A 2 19.67 17.97 20.60
C LYS A 2 18.58 18.75 19.88
N LYS A 3 18.96 19.66 18.98
CA LYS A 3 18.02 20.39 18.13
C LYS A 3 17.23 19.37 17.29
N CYS A 4 15.92 19.56 17.20
CA CYS A 4 15.04 18.77 16.35
C CYS A 4 15.50 18.91 14.89
N GLU A 5 16.16 17.89 14.35
CA GLU A 5 16.56 17.81 12.93
C GLU A 5 15.40 17.33 12.03
N THR A 6 14.20 17.09 12.58
CA THR A 6 13.05 16.51 11.84
C THR A 6 11.74 17.24 12.11
N CYS A 7 11.80 18.56 12.25
CA CYS A 7 10.62 19.40 12.45
C CYS A 7 10.16 20.04 11.12
N ASP A 8 9.93 19.26 10.06
CA ASP A 8 9.00 19.63 8.97
C ASP A 8 7.70 18.84 9.20
N PRO A 9 6.62 19.48 9.69
CA PRO A 9 5.36 18.80 9.99
C PRO A 9 4.64 18.24 8.76
N SER A 10 5.15 18.51 7.55
CA SER A 10 4.67 17.92 6.32
C SER A 10 5.47 16.68 5.87
N GLY A 11 6.69 16.46 6.39
CA GLY A 11 7.60 15.38 5.98
C GLY A 11 8.01 15.39 4.50
N ILE A 12 7.60 16.41 3.76
CA ILE A 12 7.61 16.45 2.30
C ILE A 12 8.90 17.07 1.74
N GLY A 13 9.68 17.78 2.56
CA GLY A 13 10.89 18.50 2.13
C GLY A 13 12.13 17.65 1.89
N GLU A 14 12.49 16.76 2.83
CA GLU A 14 13.81 16.11 2.84
C GLU A 14 13.85 14.75 2.12
N ASN A 15 12.70 14.07 2.00
CA ASN A 15 12.59 12.74 1.37
C ASN A 15 11.92 12.73 -0.02
N ARG A 16 11.71 13.91 -0.63
CA ARG A 16 11.04 14.00 -1.93
C ARG A 16 11.96 13.51 -3.05
N VAL A 17 11.52 12.47 -3.76
CA VAL A 17 12.22 11.95 -4.94
C VAL A 17 12.26 13.01 -6.06
N VAL A 18 13.46 13.28 -6.60
CA VAL A 18 13.70 14.30 -7.64
C VAL A 18 13.83 13.65 -9.02
N ILE A 19 12.71 13.59 -9.76
CA ILE A 19 12.69 13.07 -11.15
C ILE A 19 12.54 14.22 -12.15
N GLY A 20 11.59 15.14 -11.92
CA GLY A 20 11.26 16.20 -12.89
C GLY A 20 12.41 17.14 -13.24
N LYS A 21 13.26 17.50 -12.26
CA LYS A 21 14.44 18.36 -12.48
C LYS A 21 15.47 17.73 -13.41
N ASN A 22 15.57 16.40 -13.38
CA ASN A 22 16.59 15.63 -14.10
C ASN A 22 16.07 15.09 -15.44
N HIS A 23 14.76 14.86 -15.56
CA HIS A 23 14.15 14.20 -16.72
C HIS A 23 14.51 14.84 -18.06
N GLY A 24 14.57 16.18 -18.12
CA GLY A 24 14.95 16.94 -19.31
C GLY A 24 16.40 16.74 -19.78
N GLN A 25 17.28 16.24 -18.92
CA GLN A 25 18.70 15.99 -19.20
C GLN A 25 18.97 14.53 -19.62
N ILE A 26 18.01 13.62 -19.39
CA ILE A 26 18.15 12.20 -19.72
C ILE A 26 18.05 11.96 -21.24
N PRO A 27 18.85 11.07 -21.86
CA PRO A 27 18.71 10.76 -23.29
C PRO A 27 17.31 10.26 -23.69
N TYR A 28 16.87 10.58 -24.91
CA TYR A 28 15.52 10.25 -25.40
C TYR A 28 15.22 8.74 -25.37
N ALA A 29 16.17 7.90 -25.79
CA ALA A 29 16.03 6.45 -25.77
C ALA A 29 15.79 5.90 -24.35
N THR A 30 16.48 6.46 -23.35
CA THR A 30 16.29 6.10 -21.94
C THR A 30 14.91 6.51 -21.43
N ARG A 31 14.38 7.67 -21.86
CA ARG A 31 13.01 8.08 -21.52
C ARG A 31 11.98 7.11 -22.10
N ILE A 32 12.16 6.68 -23.35
CA ILE A 32 11.29 5.67 -23.97
C ILE A 32 11.34 4.36 -23.18
N LEU A 33 12.55 3.87 -22.87
CA LEU A 33 12.72 2.66 -22.06
C LEU A 33 12.00 2.80 -20.71
N GLY A 34 12.13 3.96 -20.06
CA GLY A 34 11.43 4.26 -18.80
C GLY A 34 9.92 4.13 -18.93
N VAL A 35 9.32 4.59 -20.03
CA VAL A 35 7.87 4.41 -20.28
C VAL A 35 7.50 2.94 -20.40
N PHE A 36 8.32 2.10 -21.05
CA PHE A 36 8.07 0.66 -21.10
C PHE A 36 8.12 0.01 -19.70
N LEU A 37 9.09 0.42 -18.87
CA LEU A 37 9.25 -0.11 -17.51
C LEU A 37 8.08 0.23 -16.58
N ILE A 38 7.30 1.29 -16.87
CA ILE A 38 6.06 1.59 -16.13
C ILE A 38 5.04 0.46 -16.27
N TYR A 39 4.98 -0.21 -17.43
CA TYR A 39 3.95 -1.21 -17.73
C TYR A 39 4.39 -2.64 -17.47
N LEU A 40 5.69 -2.89 -17.38
CA LEU A 40 6.22 -4.24 -17.13
C LEU A 40 5.65 -4.89 -15.83
N PRO A 41 5.44 -4.15 -14.73
CA PRO A 41 4.82 -4.69 -13.52
C PRO A 41 3.41 -5.25 -13.71
N ILE A 42 2.68 -4.89 -14.79
CA ILE A 42 1.36 -5.48 -15.11
C ILE A 42 1.43 -7.01 -15.15
N LEU A 43 2.54 -7.56 -15.65
CA LEU A 43 2.75 -9.00 -15.74
C LEU A 43 2.79 -9.70 -14.38
N THR A 44 3.12 -8.96 -13.31
CA THR A 44 3.17 -9.47 -11.93
C THR A 44 1.85 -9.35 -11.19
N LEU A 45 0.92 -8.50 -11.65
CA LEU A 45 -0.34 -8.25 -10.95
C LEU A 45 -1.19 -9.52 -10.73
N PRO A 46 -1.28 -10.49 -11.66
CA PRO A 46 -2.01 -11.73 -11.40
C PRO A 46 -1.45 -12.49 -10.19
N PHE A 47 -0.13 -12.55 -10.03
CA PHE A 47 0.51 -13.23 -8.90
C PHE A 47 0.25 -12.51 -7.58
N VAL A 48 0.34 -11.18 -7.58
CA VAL A 48 0.02 -10.35 -6.40
C VAL A 48 -1.45 -10.54 -6.01
N MET A 49 -2.35 -10.58 -7.00
CA MET A 49 -3.78 -10.81 -6.77
C MET A 49 -4.04 -12.18 -6.15
N ILE A 50 -3.47 -13.24 -6.72
CA ILE A 50 -3.59 -14.59 -6.16
C ILE A 50 -3.08 -14.63 -4.72
N SER A 51 -1.88 -14.07 -4.47
CA SER A 51 -1.29 -13.98 -3.12
C SER A 51 -2.24 -13.28 -2.14
N ALA A 52 -2.76 -12.11 -2.52
CA ALA A 52 -3.70 -11.35 -1.69
C ALA A 52 -4.97 -12.14 -1.38
N TYR A 53 -5.57 -12.80 -2.36
CA TYR A 53 -6.77 -13.62 -2.12
C TYR A 53 -6.47 -14.84 -1.25
N VAL A 54 -5.31 -15.49 -1.40
CA VAL A 54 -4.89 -16.58 -0.51
C VAL A 54 -4.79 -16.09 0.93
N SER A 55 -4.14 -14.94 1.18
CA SER A 55 -4.08 -14.33 2.52
C SER A 55 -5.47 -13.96 3.06
N TYR A 56 -6.32 -13.36 2.22
CA TYR A 56 -7.68 -13.00 2.58
C TYR A 56 -8.51 -14.22 3.00
N PHE A 57 -8.52 -15.27 2.18
CA PHE A 57 -9.26 -16.49 2.50
C PHE A 57 -8.67 -17.23 3.68
N HIS A 58 -7.35 -17.24 3.85
CA HIS A 58 -6.71 -17.76 5.06
C HIS A 58 -7.24 -17.06 6.31
N LEU A 59 -7.22 -15.73 6.35
CA LEU A 59 -7.75 -14.96 7.49
C LEU A 59 -9.24 -15.27 7.74
N LYS A 60 -10.06 -15.32 6.67
CA LYS A 60 -11.47 -15.71 6.78
C LYS A 60 -11.66 -17.13 7.35
N LEU A 61 -10.82 -18.08 6.96
CA LEU A 61 -10.84 -19.45 7.47
C LEU A 61 -10.42 -19.52 8.96
N MET A 62 -9.55 -18.62 9.41
CA MET A 62 -9.16 -18.47 10.82
C MET A 62 -10.18 -17.69 11.66
N GLY A 63 -11.33 -17.32 11.08
CA GLY A 63 -12.41 -16.65 11.80
C GLY A 63 -12.33 -15.13 11.82
N ALA A 64 -11.41 -14.51 11.07
CA ALA A 64 -11.32 -13.06 11.05
C ALA A 64 -12.58 -12.39 10.46
N GLU A 65 -13.05 -11.35 11.13
CA GLU A 65 -14.20 -10.53 10.78
C GLU A 65 -13.76 -9.09 10.44
N ASN A 66 -14.64 -8.32 9.80
CA ASN A 66 -14.41 -6.90 9.47
C ASN A 66 -13.12 -6.59 8.67
N ILE A 67 -12.59 -7.57 7.93
CA ILE A 67 -11.44 -7.39 7.04
C ILE A 67 -11.81 -6.48 5.88
N LYS A 68 -11.01 -5.46 5.61
CA LYS A 68 -11.18 -4.61 4.41
C LYS A 68 -11.00 -5.43 3.13
N THR A 69 -11.83 -5.14 2.15
CA THR A 69 -11.78 -5.73 0.80
C THR A 69 -10.97 -4.86 -0.14
N LEU A 70 -10.57 -5.39 -1.30
CA LEU A 70 -9.87 -4.61 -2.33
C LEU A 70 -10.61 -3.31 -2.69
N LYS A 71 -11.94 -3.33 -2.69
CA LYS A 71 -12.75 -2.15 -3.03
C LYS A 71 -12.48 -0.96 -2.10
N ASP A 72 -12.16 -1.23 -0.83
CA ASP A 72 -11.89 -0.19 0.17
C ASP A 72 -10.57 0.55 -0.07
N PHE A 73 -9.71 0.01 -0.95
CA PHE A 73 -8.43 0.59 -1.38
C PHE A 73 -8.50 1.18 -2.79
N LEU A 74 -9.64 1.08 -3.48
CA LEU A 74 -9.81 1.65 -4.82
C LEU A 74 -10.48 3.03 -4.74
N PRO A 75 -10.00 4.02 -5.51
CA PRO A 75 -10.63 5.34 -5.53
C PRO A 75 -12.01 5.29 -6.17
N ASP A 76 -12.83 6.29 -5.84
CA ASP A 76 -14.13 6.46 -6.47
C ASP A 76 -14.03 6.58 -7.99
N ARG A 77 -14.83 5.76 -8.69
CA ARG A 77 -14.91 5.73 -10.15
C ARG A 77 -15.41 7.05 -10.76
N ALA A 78 -15.97 7.95 -9.96
CA ALA A 78 -16.49 9.24 -10.40
C ALA A 78 -15.39 10.34 -10.51
N SER A 79 -14.17 10.09 -10.05
CA SER A 79 -13.08 11.06 -9.94
C SER A 79 -12.45 11.53 -11.28
N PHE A 80 -13.15 11.38 -12.41
CA PHE A 80 -12.69 11.81 -13.73
C PHE A 80 -12.64 13.35 -13.85
N ARG A 81 -11.53 13.94 -13.40
CA ARG A 81 -11.31 15.39 -13.46
C ARG A 81 -11.08 15.93 -14.87
N TYR A 82 -10.61 15.08 -15.79
CA TYR A 82 -10.29 15.46 -17.17
C TYR A 82 -11.31 14.90 -18.17
N LYS A 83 -11.82 15.78 -19.03
CA LYS A 83 -12.65 15.50 -20.21
C LYS A 83 -11.75 15.47 -21.47
N LEU A 84 -12.26 14.95 -22.57
CA LEU A 84 -11.51 14.88 -23.84
C LEU A 84 -10.94 16.23 -24.28
N SER A 85 -11.68 17.31 -24.01
CA SER A 85 -11.32 18.68 -24.41
C SER A 85 -10.20 19.31 -23.57
N ASN A 86 -9.95 18.81 -22.35
CA ASN A 86 -8.91 19.35 -21.45
C ASN A 86 -7.93 18.27 -20.98
N GLN A 87 -7.90 17.12 -21.65
CA GLN A 87 -7.02 16.01 -21.33
C GLN A 87 -5.56 16.39 -21.60
N ILE A 88 -4.67 16.07 -20.66
CA ILE A 88 -3.24 16.27 -20.81
C ILE A 88 -2.74 15.25 -21.85
N VAL A 89 -2.50 15.72 -23.07
CA VAL A 89 -1.95 14.90 -24.15
C VAL A 89 -0.48 15.24 -24.29
N MET A 90 0.39 14.25 -24.10
CA MET A 90 1.79 14.39 -24.50
C MET A 90 1.82 14.64 -26.01
N ARG A 91 2.40 15.75 -26.45
CA ARG A 91 2.63 16.06 -27.87
C ARG A 91 3.92 15.37 -28.32
N PRO A 92 3.87 14.16 -28.90
CA PRO A 92 5.05 13.44 -29.33
C PRO A 92 5.51 14.02 -30.68
N GLY A 93 6.80 13.86 -31.00
CA GLY A 93 7.30 14.13 -32.35
C GLY A 93 6.79 13.15 -33.43
N TYR A 94 5.97 12.16 -33.06
CA TYR A 94 5.43 11.13 -33.94
C TYR A 94 3.90 11.05 -33.83
N ARG A 95 3.23 10.74 -34.96
CA ARG A 95 1.76 10.87 -35.12
C ARG A 95 0.92 9.77 -34.45
N LEU A 96 1.50 8.65 -34.04
CA LEU A 96 0.78 7.46 -33.55
C LEU A 96 1.06 7.16 -32.07
N SER A 97 1.16 8.17 -31.21
CA SER A 97 1.33 7.90 -29.78
C SER A 97 0.01 7.45 -29.14
N PRO A 98 0.00 6.30 -28.44
CA PRO A 98 -1.16 5.87 -27.65
C PRO A 98 -1.61 6.92 -26.64
N THR A 99 -0.70 7.78 -26.17
CA THR A 99 -0.98 8.90 -25.25
C THR A 99 -1.90 9.99 -25.83
N GLN A 100 -2.19 9.96 -27.13
CA GLN A 100 -3.18 10.85 -27.77
C GLN A 100 -4.59 10.24 -27.77
N SER A 101 -4.75 8.99 -27.37
CA SER A 101 -6.03 8.29 -27.35
C SER A 101 -6.74 8.42 -26.00
N ARG A 102 -8.05 8.69 -26.03
CA ARG A 102 -8.92 8.62 -24.83
C ARG A 102 -8.84 7.25 -24.15
N LEU A 103 -8.85 6.19 -24.96
CA LEU A 103 -8.89 4.82 -24.46
C LEU A 103 -7.65 4.50 -23.63
N PHE A 104 -6.48 4.95 -24.10
CA PHE A 104 -5.22 4.78 -23.36
C PHE A 104 -5.32 5.36 -21.96
N TRP A 105 -5.82 6.59 -21.82
CA TRP A 105 -5.93 7.25 -20.53
C TRP A 105 -7.03 6.68 -19.64
N VAL A 106 -8.15 6.23 -20.21
CA VAL A 106 -9.18 5.53 -19.43
C VAL A 106 -8.62 4.21 -18.89
N LEU A 107 -7.89 3.46 -19.70
CA LEU A 107 -7.25 2.22 -19.24
C LEU A 107 -6.15 2.50 -18.21
N ASN A 108 -5.34 3.54 -18.39
CA ASN A 108 -4.29 3.89 -17.44
C ASN A 108 -4.84 4.43 -16.12
N CYS A 109 -5.69 5.45 -16.17
CA CYS A 109 -6.10 6.21 -15.00
C CYS A 109 -7.29 5.61 -14.25
N THR A 110 -8.08 4.73 -14.88
CA THR A 110 -9.23 4.07 -14.22
C THR A 110 -8.91 2.65 -13.82
N TRP A 111 -8.13 1.94 -14.65
CA TRP A 111 -7.85 0.53 -14.45
C TRP A 111 -6.44 0.38 -13.93
N TYR A 112 -5.41 0.59 -14.72
CA TYR A 112 -4.05 0.20 -14.33
C TYR A 112 -3.52 0.90 -13.07
N CYS A 113 -3.39 2.23 -13.09
CA CYS A 113 -2.77 2.97 -12.00
C CYS A 113 -3.51 2.83 -10.66
N PRO A 114 -4.83 3.12 -10.57
CA PRO A 114 -5.52 3.02 -9.28
C PRO A 114 -5.64 1.56 -8.80
N PHE A 115 -5.84 0.60 -9.72
CA PHE A 115 -5.94 -0.80 -9.35
C PHE A 115 -4.61 -1.37 -8.87
N SER A 116 -3.50 -1.05 -9.53
CA SER A 116 -2.19 -1.54 -9.11
C SER A 116 -1.83 -1.03 -7.72
N VAL A 117 -1.98 0.28 -7.47
CA VAL A 117 -1.76 0.87 -6.14
C VAL A 117 -2.66 0.20 -5.10
N GLY A 118 -3.97 0.19 -5.33
CA GLY A 118 -4.92 -0.40 -4.38
C GLY A 118 -4.69 -1.90 -4.13
N LEU A 119 -4.27 -2.66 -5.14
CA LEU A 119 -3.93 -4.07 -5.00
C LEU A 119 -2.70 -4.28 -4.12
N PHE A 120 -1.64 -3.50 -4.33
CA PHE A 120 -0.43 -3.60 -3.51
C PHE A 120 -0.68 -3.16 -2.06
N GLU A 121 -1.44 -2.08 -1.86
CA GLU A 121 -1.83 -1.60 -0.53
C GLU A 121 -2.73 -2.62 0.20
N TRP A 122 -3.75 -3.13 -0.48
CA TRP A 122 -4.63 -4.17 0.09
C TRP A 122 -3.85 -5.44 0.44
N HIS A 123 -2.94 -5.88 -0.44
CA HIS A 123 -2.09 -7.04 -0.16
C HIS A 123 -1.19 -6.79 1.05
N ALA A 124 -0.54 -5.63 1.14
CA ALA A 124 0.29 -5.27 2.28
C ALA A 124 -0.51 -5.24 3.60
N TYR A 125 -1.73 -4.70 3.57
CA TYR A 125 -2.66 -4.74 4.70
C TYR A 125 -2.97 -6.18 5.16
N LEU A 126 -3.30 -7.07 4.21
CA LEU A 126 -3.58 -8.48 4.55
C LEU A 126 -2.35 -9.19 5.13
N VAL A 127 -1.16 -8.93 4.59
CA VAL A 127 0.10 -9.49 5.13
C VAL A 127 0.34 -8.99 6.55
N LYS A 128 0.09 -7.69 6.84
CA LYS A 128 0.19 -7.14 8.20
C LYS A 128 -0.77 -7.82 9.18
N LEU A 129 -2.01 -8.08 8.77
CA LEU A 129 -2.97 -8.84 9.60
C LEU A 129 -2.45 -10.25 9.91
N VAL A 130 -1.95 -10.96 8.89
CA VAL A 130 -1.37 -12.30 9.07
C VAL A 130 -0.15 -12.25 9.99
N GLU A 131 0.72 -11.26 9.83
CA GLU A 131 1.90 -11.09 10.70
C GLU A 131 1.51 -10.74 12.14
N ASN A 132 0.55 -9.84 12.35
CA ASN A 132 0.05 -9.52 13.69
C ASN A 132 -0.62 -10.73 14.35
N TRP A 133 -1.29 -11.58 13.56
CA TRP A 133 -1.93 -12.78 14.08
C TRP A 133 -0.94 -13.91 14.39
N TRP A 134 -0.06 -14.27 13.45
CA TRP A 134 0.81 -15.43 13.59
C TRP A 134 2.16 -15.12 14.26
N CYS A 135 2.69 -13.92 14.04
CA CYS A 135 4.04 -13.53 14.43
C CYS A 135 4.00 -12.20 15.22
N PRO A 136 3.38 -12.14 16.41
CA PRO A 136 3.17 -10.91 17.19
C PRO A 136 4.42 -10.45 17.93
N PHE A 137 5.58 -10.53 17.29
CA PHE A 137 6.85 -10.13 17.90
C PHE A 137 7.22 -8.72 17.48
N PHE A 138 7.61 -7.91 18.44
CA PHE A 138 7.97 -6.52 18.29
C PHE A 138 9.28 -6.41 17.51
N HIS A 139 9.32 -5.42 16.62
CA HIS A 139 10.54 -4.91 16.00
C HIS A 139 10.27 -3.47 15.57
N GLY A 140 11.33 -2.66 15.45
CA GLY A 140 11.21 -1.20 15.28
C GLY A 140 10.47 -0.71 14.03
N ARG A 141 10.01 -1.59 13.13
CA ARG A 141 9.09 -1.23 12.03
C ARG A 141 7.62 -1.44 12.37
N LYS A 142 7.27 -2.33 13.31
CA LYS A 142 5.86 -2.53 13.69
C LYS A 142 5.30 -1.33 14.41
N GLU A 143 6.15 -0.64 15.17
CA GLU A 143 5.86 0.66 15.77
C GLU A 143 5.54 1.68 14.67
N GLY A 144 4.25 1.90 14.41
CA GLY A 144 3.73 2.83 13.41
C GLY A 144 3.27 2.21 12.08
N HIS A 145 3.97 1.23 11.50
CA HIS A 145 3.59 0.72 10.17
C HIS A 145 2.51 -0.37 10.18
N TYR A 146 2.31 -1.05 11.31
CA TYR A 146 1.43 -2.23 11.41
C TYR A 146 0.08 -1.91 12.06
N GLN A 147 -0.12 -0.67 12.52
CA GLN A 147 -1.31 -0.22 13.23
C GLN A 147 -2.60 -0.39 12.41
N GLU A 148 -2.54 -0.20 11.09
CA GLU A 148 -3.71 -0.38 10.22
C GLU A 148 -4.19 -1.83 10.13
N GLY A 149 -3.35 -2.79 10.50
CA GLY A 149 -3.67 -4.21 10.59
C GLY A 149 -3.81 -4.68 12.04
N ALA A 150 -4.15 -3.79 12.97
CA ALA A 150 -4.38 -4.18 14.36
C ALA A 150 -5.51 -5.22 14.47
N ILE A 151 -5.37 -6.12 15.43
CA ILE A 151 -6.30 -7.23 15.70
C ILE A 151 -6.60 -7.31 17.19
N ASP A 152 -7.72 -7.96 17.52
CA ASP A 152 -8.15 -8.24 18.89
C ASP A 152 -7.12 -9.10 19.63
N ARG A 153 -6.73 -10.25 19.06
CA ARG A 153 -5.75 -11.17 19.64
C ARG A 153 -4.94 -11.89 18.58
N SER A 154 -3.63 -11.92 18.76
CA SER A 154 -2.76 -12.85 18.01
C SER A 154 -3.03 -14.30 18.42
N PHE A 155 -2.56 -15.25 17.60
CA PHE A 155 -2.64 -16.69 17.85
C PHE A 155 -2.14 -17.09 19.25
N TRP A 156 -1.00 -16.54 19.68
CA TRP A 156 -0.37 -16.88 20.97
C TRP A 156 -1.13 -16.30 22.18
N HIS A 157 -1.95 -15.28 21.95
CA HIS A 157 -2.80 -14.66 22.97
C HIS A 157 -4.12 -15.41 23.21
N ILE A 158 -4.41 -16.43 22.38
CA ILE A 158 -5.59 -17.29 22.54
C ILE A 158 -5.39 -18.29 23.68
N PHE A 159 -4.15 -18.72 23.93
CA PHE A 159 -3.81 -19.79 24.88
C PHE A 159 -3.10 -19.22 26.11
N PRO A 160 -3.70 -19.23 27.31
CA PRO A 160 -3.10 -18.66 28.53
C PRO A 160 -1.71 -19.23 28.86
N GLU A 161 -1.48 -20.51 28.54
CA GLU A 161 -0.20 -21.21 28.72
C GLU A 161 0.93 -20.70 27.82
N ASP A 162 0.59 -20.05 26.69
CA ASP A 162 1.56 -19.46 25.78
C ASP A 162 1.78 -17.97 26.06
N VAL A 163 0.74 -17.26 26.50
CA VAL A 163 0.83 -15.84 26.92
C VAL A 163 1.93 -15.63 27.97
N VAL A 164 2.06 -16.54 28.93
CA VAL A 164 3.08 -16.45 29.99
C VAL A 164 4.51 -16.61 29.48
N LYS A 165 4.70 -17.12 28.25
CA LYS A 165 6.01 -17.30 27.62
C LYS A 165 6.44 -16.10 26.79
N LEU A 166 5.51 -15.20 26.45
CA LEU A 166 5.79 -14.03 25.64
C LEU A 166 6.64 -13.02 26.42
N ASP A 167 7.52 -12.33 25.69
CA ASP A 167 8.19 -11.15 26.23
C ASP A 167 7.15 -10.08 26.60
N PRO A 168 7.33 -9.31 27.68
CA PRO A 168 6.40 -8.24 28.05
C PRO A 168 6.10 -7.26 26.91
N GLU A 169 7.07 -6.92 26.05
CA GLU A 169 6.85 -6.02 24.91
C GLU A 169 5.90 -6.61 23.84
N ASP A 170 5.90 -7.93 23.71
CA ASP A 170 5.04 -8.66 22.77
C ASP A 170 3.68 -8.97 23.39
N ARG A 171 3.66 -9.31 24.68
CA ARG A 171 2.46 -9.63 25.44
C ARG A 171 1.56 -8.41 25.62
N ASP A 172 2.16 -7.28 25.93
CA ASP A 172 1.47 -6.05 26.32
C ASP A 172 1.37 -5.07 25.13
N ASN A 173 1.34 -5.57 23.89
CA ASN A 173 1.25 -4.72 22.70
C ASN A 173 -0.20 -4.53 22.21
N PRO A 174 -0.69 -3.28 22.11
CA PRO A 174 -2.07 -3.01 21.71
C PRO A 174 -2.37 -3.29 20.23
N ILE A 175 -1.36 -3.48 19.38
CA ILE A 175 -1.59 -3.75 17.94
C ILE A 175 -2.18 -5.15 17.73
N TRP A 176 -1.85 -6.12 18.59
CA TRP A 176 -2.29 -7.51 18.44
C TRP A 176 -2.86 -8.12 19.71
N ASN A 177 -3.20 -7.26 20.68
CA ASN A 177 -3.86 -7.63 21.92
C ASN A 177 -4.69 -6.45 22.46
N GLU A 178 -6.01 -6.50 22.29
CA GLU A 178 -6.95 -5.43 22.67
C GLU A 178 -7.15 -5.29 24.19
N ASP A 179 -6.87 -6.34 24.96
CA ASP A 179 -7.06 -6.35 26.41
C ASP A 179 -6.03 -5.46 27.14
N VAL A 180 -5.00 -5.01 26.42
CA VAL A 180 -4.00 -4.07 26.92
C VAL A 180 -4.58 -2.65 26.92
N LYS A 181 -4.81 -2.10 28.11
CA LYS A 181 -5.30 -0.72 28.28
C LYS A 181 -4.34 0.29 27.63
N GLY A 182 -4.75 0.84 26.49
CA GLY A 182 -3.97 1.82 25.74
C GLY A 182 -4.56 2.25 24.40
N VAL A 183 -5.57 1.55 23.86
CA VAL A 183 -6.27 1.97 22.64
C VAL A 183 -7.55 2.73 23.02
N PRO A 184 -7.75 3.98 22.57
CA PRO A 184 -9.05 4.62 22.67
C PRO A 184 -10.07 3.85 21.82
N GLU A 185 -11.23 3.52 22.38
CA GLU A 185 -12.39 3.04 21.62
C GLU A 185 -12.69 4.05 20.48
N HIS A 186 -12.67 3.57 19.24
CA HIS A 186 -13.07 4.33 18.05
C HIS A 186 -14.45 3.90 17.57
#